data_AF-A0A846PDM8-F1
#
_entry.id   AF-A0A846PDM8-F1
#
_cell.length_a   1.000
_cell.length_b   1.000
_cell.length_c   1.000
_cell.angle_alpha   90.00
_cell.angle_beta   90.00
_cell.angle_gamma   90.00
#
_symmetry.space_group_name_H-M   'P 1'
#
loop_
_entity.id
_entity.type
_entity.pdbx_description
1 polymer ?
#
loop_
_entity_poly.entity_id
_entity_poly.type
_entity_poly.pdbx_seq_one_letter_code
_entity_poly.pdbx_strand_id
1 'polypeptide(L)' 'MLIPNADDILSKGKHRKRVKARSLFCFWTVRELGILLTELARHLGISVPAVGYAVDRGRLLPGITIIS' A
#
# COMPACT_ATOMS: atom_id res chain seq x y z
N MET A 1 14.96 6.10 18.73
CA MET A 1 13.55 5.86 19.11
C MET A 1 12.74 7.10 18.77
N LEU A 2 12.05 7.11 17.62
CA LEU A 2 11.03 8.12 17.27
C LEU A 2 10.05 7.43 16.31
N ILE A 3 8.86 7.09 16.80
CA ILE A 3 7.73 6.73 15.94
C ILE A 3 7.25 8.04 15.31
N PRO A 4 7.28 8.21 13.98
CA PRO A 4 6.81 9.44 13.36
C PRO A 4 5.33 9.63 13.67
N ASN A 5 4.99 10.76 14.29
CA ASN A 5 3.63 11.14 14.64
C ASN A 5 2.75 11.20 13.38
N ALA A 6 1.44 10.97 13.52
CA ALA A 6 0.49 10.92 12.39
C ALA A 6 0.49 12.21 11.54
N ASP A 7 0.92 13.31 12.15
CA ASP A 7 1.13 14.62 11.54
C ASP A 7 2.37 14.71 10.65
N ASP A 8 3.45 13.98 10.97
CA ASP A 8 4.67 13.92 10.16
C ASP A 8 4.43 13.18 8.83
N ILE A 9 3.33 12.42 8.77
CA ILE A 9 2.86 11.82 7.54
C ILE A 9 2.31 12.92 6.62
N LEU A 10 1.78 14.08 7.08
CA LEU A 10 0.98 15.07 6.31
C LEU A 10 1.70 15.92 5.24
N SER A 11 2.98 16.26 5.41
CA SER A 11 3.60 17.36 4.64
C SER A 11 4.28 16.89 3.35
N LYS A 12 3.60 16.98 2.18
CA LYS A 12 4.04 16.56 0.80
C LYS A 12 4.48 15.09 0.64
N GLY A 13 5.05 14.48 1.68
CA GLY A 13 5.29 13.06 1.88
C GLY A 13 4.04 12.25 2.22
N LYS A 14 2.88 12.86 2.53
CA LYS A 14 1.64 12.08 2.82
C LYS A 14 1.12 11.31 1.65
N HIS A 15 1.16 11.92 0.47
CA HIS A 15 0.80 11.22 -0.75
C HIS A 15 1.75 10.06 -1.00
N ARG A 16 3.07 10.25 -0.83
CA ARG A 16 4.06 9.18 -1.02
C ARG A 16 3.92 8.07 0.04
N LYS A 17 3.67 8.42 1.31
CA LYS A 17 3.42 7.46 2.40
C LYS A 17 2.10 6.70 2.20
N ARG A 18 1.00 7.37 1.83
CA ARG A 18 -0.29 6.73 1.48
C ARG A 18 -0.17 5.82 0.27
N VAL A 19 0.56 6.25 -0.76
CA VAL A 19 0.83 5.43 -1.95
C VAL A 19 1.64 4.19 -1.60
N LYS A 20 2.70 4.33 -0.77
CA LYS A 20 3.48 3.19 -0.28
C LYS A 20 2.65 2.21 0.55
N ALA A 21 1.88 2.73 1.50
CA ALA A 21 1.01 1.90 2.33
C ALA A 21 -0.03 1.14 1.49
N ARG A 22 -0.68 1.82 0.54
CA ARG A 22 -1.63 1.18 -0.39
C ARG A 22 -0.95 0.14 -1.27
N SER A 23 0.24 0.43 -1.77
CA SER A 23 1.01 -0.52 -2.58
C SER A 23 1.37 -1.79 -1.81
N LEU A 24 1.83 -1.66 -0.56
CA LEU A 24 2.16 -2.79 0.28
C LEU A 24 0.92 -3.60 0.66
N PHE A 25 -0.17 -2.91 1.03
CA PHE A 25 -1.47 -3.54 1.29
C PHE A 25 -1.92 -4.35 0.06
N CYS A 26 -2.04 -3.73 -1.12
CA CYS A 26 -2.51 -4.46 -2.30
C CYS A 26 -1.61 -5.66 -2.64
N PHE A 27 -0.29 -5.54 -2.49
CA PHE A 27 0.62 -6.66 -2.72
C PHE A 27 0.36 -7.82 -1.76
N TRP A 28 0.22 -7.57 -0.46
CA TRP A 28 -0.03 -8.63 0.54
C TRP A 28 -1.42 -9.24 0.38
N THR A 29 -2.44 -8.43 0.12
CA THR A 29 -3.82 -8.92 -0.02
C THR A 29 -3.97 -9.83 -1.25
N VAL A 30 -3.28 -9.52 -2.35
CA VAL A 30 -3.29 -10.39 -3.54
C VAL A 30 -2.43 -11.64 -3.32
N ARG A 31 -1.25 -11.48 -2.70
CA ARG A 31 -0.27 -12.56 -2.55
C ARG A 31 -0.61 -13.56 -1.43
N GLU A 32 -0.94 -13.05 -0.25
CA GLU A 32 -1.12 -13.85 0.97
C GLU A 32 -2.59 -14.21 1.20
N LEU A 33 -3.52 -13.32 0.84
CA LEU A 33 -4.97 -13.55 1.03
C LEU A 33 -5.67 -14.04 -0.24
N GLY A 34 -4.96 -14.11 -1.38
CA GLY A 34 -5.50 -14.63 -2.64
C GLY A 34 -6.65 -13.79 -3.23
N ILE A 35 -6.82 -12.54 -2.80
CA ILE A 35 -7.92 -11.68 -3.26
C ILE A 35 -7.65 -11.21 -4.71
N LEU A 36 -8.67 -11.29 -5.57
CA LEU A 36 -8.59 -10.81 -6.95
C LEU A 36 -8.46 -9.28 -7.03
N LEU A 37 -7.72 -8.79 -8.03
CA LEU A 37 -7.54 -7.35 -8.28
C LEU A 37 -8.86 -6.61 -8.51
N THR A 38 -9.84 -7.25 -9.14
CA THR A 38 -11.18 -6.69 -9.42
C THR A 38 -11.97 -6.46 -8.13
N GLU A 39 -11.93 -7.42 -7.22
CA GLU A 39 -12.60 -7.30 -5.93
C GLU A 39 -11.91 -6.26 -5.06
N LEU A 40 -10.58 -6.25 -5.06
CA LEU A 40 -9.81 -5.24 -4.35
C LEU A 40 -10.04 -3.82 -4.91
N ALA A 41 -10.22 -3.68 -6.22
CA ALA A 41 -10.57 -2.42 -6.88
C ALA A 41 -11.95 -1.91 -6.43
N ARG A 42 -12.94 -2.81 -6.34
CA ARG A 42 -14.28 -2.53 -5.82
C ARG A 42 -14.23 -2.04 -4.36
N HIS A 43 -13.45 -2.72 -3.50
CA HIS A 43 -13.28 -2.33 -2.10
C HIS A 43 -12.55 -1.00 -1.92
N LEU A 44 -11.56 -0.70 -2.76
CA LEU A 44 -10.76 0.51 -2.68
C LEU A 44 -11.36 1.70 -3.45
N GLY A 45 -12.43 1.49 -4.22
CA GLY A 45 -13.06 2.54 -5.03
C GLY A 45 -12.14 3.12 -6.11
N ILE A 46 -11.21 2.31 -6.65
CA ILE A 46 -10.28 2.72 -7.70
C ILE A 46 -10.34 1.73 -8.87
N SER A 47 -9.74 2.07 -10.01
CA SER A 47 -9.73 1.20 -11.18
C SER A 47 -8.85 -0.04 -10.97
N VAL A 48 -9.20 -1.15 -11.63
CA VAL A 48 -8.42 -2.40 -11.61
C VAL A 48 -6.95 -2.18 -12.03
N PRO A 49 -6.65 -1.40 -13.10
CA PRO A 49 -5.26 -1.07 -13.44
C PRO A 49 -4.53 -0.30 -12.33
N ALA A 50 -5.22 0.59 -11.59
CA ALA A 50 -4.62 1.32 -10.49
C ALA A 50 -4.26 0.40 -9.30
N VAL A 51 -5.03 -0.66 -9.07
CA VAL A 51 -4.68 -1.74 -8.12
C VAL A 51 -3.48 -2.53 -8.62
N GLY A 52 -3.46 -2.95 -9.89
CA GLY A 52 -2.32 -3.65 -10.48
C GLY A 52 -1.01 -2.86 -10.32
N TYR A 53 -1.04 -1.57 -10.68
CA TYR A 53 0.10 -0.67 -10.48
C TYR A 53 0.47 -0.46 -9.00
N ALA A 54 -0.47 -0.62 -8.07
CA ALA A 54 -0.17 -0.59 -6.64
C ALA A 54 0.56 -1.88 -6.20
N VAL A 55 0.10 -3.06 -6.64
CA VAL A 55 0.69 -4.37 -6.37
C VAL A 55 2.12 -4.45 -6.89
N ASP A 56 2.35 -4.07 -8.16
CA ASP A 56 3.69 -4.12 -8.78
C ASP A 56 4.68 -3.22 -8.05
N ARG A 57 4.25 -2.01 -7.68
CA ARG A 57 5.06 -1.13 -6.84
C ARG A 57 5.30 -1.73 -5.46
N GLY A 58 4.29 -2.37 -4.87
CA GLY A 58 4.37 -3.01 -3.55
C GLY A 58 5.44 -4.10 -3.47
N ARG A 59 5.68 -4.84 -4.56
CA ARG A 59 6.77 -5.82 -4.69
C ARG A 59 8.16 -5.19 -4.51
N LEU A 60 8.33 -3.95 -4.99
CA LEU A 60 9.61 -3.24 -5.01
C LEU A 60 9.86 -2.38 -3.78
N LEU A 61 8.86 -2.24 -2.90
CA LEU A 61 9.04 -1.52 -1.65
C LEU A 61 9.75 -2.45 -0.67
N PRO A 62 10.95 -2.08 -0.16
CA PRO A 62 11.51 -2.79 0.98
C PRO A 62 10.46 -2.67 2.08
N GLY A 63 9.96 -3.83 2.54
CA GLY A 63 8.96 -3.88 3.60
C GLY A 63 9.43 -2.94 4.70
N ILE A 64 8.59 -2.00 5.09
CA ILE A 64 8.80 -1.38 6.39
C ILE A 64 8.65 -2.57 7.34
N THR A 65 9.78 -3.08 7.82
CA THR A 65 9.84 -4.25 8.69
C THR A 65 9.05 -3.88 9.94
N ILE A 66 7.77 -4.22 9.92
CA ILE A 66 6.98 -4.40 11.12
C ILE A 66 7.30 -5.83 11.54
N ILE A 67 7.94 -5.96 12.71
CA ILE A 67 8.38 -7.15 13.45
C ILE A 67 9.89 -7.45 13.43
N SER A 68 10.65 -6.75 14.28
CA SER A 68 11.29 -7.28 15.52
C SER A 68 11.95 -6.14 16.28
#